data_AF-A0A4Q9KIV1-F1
#
_entry.id   AF-A0A4Q9KIV1-F1
#
_cell.length_a   1.000
_cell.length_b   1.000
_cell.length_c   1.000
_cell.angle_alpha   90.00
_cell.angle_beta   90.00
_cell.angle_gamma   90.00
#
_symmetry.space_group_name_H-M   'P 1'
#
loop_
_entity.id
_entity.type
_entity.pdbx_description
1 polymer ?
#
loop_
_entity_poly.entity_id
_entity_poly.type
_entity_poly.pdbx_seq_one_letter_code
_entity_poly.pdbx_strand_id
1 'polypeptide(L)'
;MTTETDERVRHDLDDALWRPWIDRVADALGVDAAGVDVELIHSLTRVVAHEFQRPMAPVAAYILGLAVGAHGRPADELRDAIVDVVRESATR
;
A
#
# COMPACT_ATOMS: atom_id res chain seq x y z
N MET A 1 -9.08 -4.65 27.50
CA MET A 1 -9.67 -3.33 27.14
C MET A 1 -8.60 -2.23 26.98
N THR A 2 -7.30 -2.56 27.06
CA THR A 2 -6.17 -1.61 26.95
C THR A 2 -5.45 -1.65 25.59
N THR A 3 -5.64 -2.69 24.78
CA THR A 3 -4.96 -2.90 23.49
C THR A 3 -5.44 -1.98 22.38
N GLU A 4 -6.75 -1.73 22.28
CA GLU A 4 -7.33 -0.93 21.19
C GLU A 4 -6.94 0.55 21.26
N THR A 5 -6.78 1.10 22.47
CA THR A 5 -6.30 2.48 22.68
C THR A 5 -4.82 2.61 22.34
N ASP A 6 -4.00 1.60 22.65
CA ASP A 6 -2.55 1.59 22.39
C ASP A 6 -2.24 1.48 20.88
N GLU A 7 -3.03 0.69 20.14
CA GLU A 7 -2.92 0.57 18.68
C GLU A 7 -3.30 1.85 17.93
N ARG A 8 -4.40 2.51 18.32
CA ARG A 8 -4.80 3.80 17.72
C ARG A 8 -3.75 4.88 17.95
N VAL A 9 -3.24 5.00 19.18
CA VAL A 9 -2.18 5.96 19.52
C VAL A 9 -0.92 5.69 18.70
N ARG A 10 -0.55 4.42 18.48
CA ARG A 10 0.60 4.07 17.64
C ARG A 10 0.40 4.47 16.18
N HIS A 11 -0.78 4.18 15.62
CA HIS A 11 -1.13 4.57 14.25
C HIS A 11 -1.04 6.09 14.06
N ASP A 12 -1.57 6.87 15.01
CA ASP A 12 -1.51 8.34 14.98
C ASP A 12 -0.06 8.87 15.03
N LEU A 13 0.81 8.23 15.83
CA LEU A 13 2.24 8.59 15.93
C LEU A 13 3.02 8.21 14.67
N ASP A 14 2.70 7.05 14.08
CA ASP A 14 3.27 6.59 12.81
C ASP A 14 2.87 7.53 11.67
N ASP A 15 1.60 7.94 11.58
CA ASP A 15 1.11 8.91 10.60
C ASP A 15 1.83 10.26 10.73
N ALA A 16 1.98 10.77 11.96
CA ALA A 16 2.67 12.01 12.24
C ALA A 16 4.17 11.96 11.86
N LEU A 17 4.79 10.78 11.93
CA LEU A 17 6.18 10.58 11.54
C LEU A 17 6.35 10.35 10.03
N TRP A 18 5.47 9.56 9.43
CA TRP A 18 5.59 9.11 8.04
C TRP A 18 5.12 10.15 7.04
N ARG A 19 4.02 10.86 7.31
CA ARG A 19 3.47 11.85 6.37
C ARG A 19 4.48 12.92 5.97
N PRO A 20 5.22 13.57 6.90
CA PRO A 20 6.24 14.56 6.51
C PRO A 20 7.38 13.97 5.68
N TRP A 21 7.71 12.70 5.86
CA TRP A 21 8.71 12.03 5.04
C TRP A 21 8.16 11.75 3.63
N ILE A 22 6.94 11.25 3.52
CA ILE A 22 6.23 11.04 2.25
C ILE A 22 6.14 12.34 1.46
N ASP A 23 5.70 13.43 2.10
CA ASP A 23 5.53 14.73 1.46
C ASP A 23 6.85 15.24 0.86
N ARG A 24 7.96 15.13 1.59
CA ARG A 24 9.30 15.54 1.10
C ARG A 24 9.79 14.70 -0.06
N VAL A 25 9.58 13.38 -0.03
CA VAL A 25 10.00 12.50 -1.12
C VAL A 25 9.14 12.72 -2.35
N ALA A 26 7.83 12.88 -2.18
CA ALA A 26 6.89 13.16 -3.26
C ALA A 26 7.21 14.50 -3.95
N ASP A 27 7.45 15.57 -3.17
CA ASP A 27 7.89 16.87 -3.68
C ASP A 27 9.19 16.77 -4.48
N ALA A 28 10.20 16.08 -3.94
CA ALA A 28 11.49 15.88 -4.61
C ALA A 28 11.38 15.10 -5.93
N LEU A 29 10.33 14.30 -6.12
CA LEU A 29 10.09 13.49 -7.31
C LEU A 29 8.99 14.05 -8.22
N GLY A 30 8.35 15.17 -7.85
CA GLY A 30 7.24 15.75 -8.59
C GLY A 30 5.97 14.88 -8.61
N VAL A 31 5.73 14.12 -7.53
CA VAL A 31 4.56 13.25 -7.35
C VAL A 31 3.57 13.92 -6.39
N ASP A 32 2.27 13.76 -6.64
CA ASP A 32 1.24 14.20 -5.70
C ASP A 32 1.21 13.29 -4.45
N ALA A 33 1.59 13.84 -3.29
CA ALA A 33 1.58 13.13 -2.02
C ALA A 33 0.18 12.71 -1.56
N ALA A 34 -0.87 13.39 -2.03
CA ALA A 34 -2.25 13.02 -1.72
C ALA A 34 -2.65 11.66 -2.30
N GLY A 35 -1.95 11.20 -3.35
CA GLY A 35 -2.14 9.88 -3.94
C GLY A 35 -1.46 8.73 -3.17
N VAL A 36 -0.68 9.03 -2.12
CA VAL A 36 0.04 8.00 -1.35
C VAL A 36 -0.81 7.52 -0.17
N ASP A 37 -1.56 6.44 -0.41
CA ASP A 37 -2.32 5.72 0.61
C ASP A 37 -1.47 4.59 1.22
N VAL A 38 -0.91 4.86 2.40
CA VAL A 38 -0.01 3.95 3.13
C VAL A 38 -0.75 2.69 3.59
N GLU A 39 -1.97 2.84 4.08
CA GLU A 39 -2.76 1.71 4.59
C GLU A 39 -3.10 0.76 3.45
N LEU A 40 -3.52 1.30 2.30
CA LEU A 40 -3.82 0.51 1.11
C LEU A 40 -2.58 -0.25 0.61
N ILE A 41 -1.42 0.41 0.51
CA ILE A 41 -0.16 -0.22 0.09
C ILE A 41 0.25 -1.33 1.09
N HIS A 42 0.16 -1.07 2.40
CA HIS A 42 0.43 -2.07 3.42
C HIS A 42 -0.57 -3.24 3.38
N SER A 43 -1.84 -2.98 3.08
CA SER A 43 -2.85 -4.02 2.93
C SER A 43 -2.54 -4.95 1.74
N LEU A 44 -2.15 -4.36 0.59
CA LEU A 44 -1.79 -5.12 -0.61
C LEU A 44 -0.55 -5.98 -0.35
N THR A 45 0.52 -5.37 0.15
CA THR A 45 1.77 -6.06 0.44
C THR A 45 1.59 -7.16 1.47
N ARG A 46 0.73 -6.96 2.49
CA ARG A 46 0.32 -8.00 3.44
C ARG A 46 -0.33 -9.18 2.73
N VAL A 47 -1.32 -8.94 1.86
CA VAL A 47 -2.01 -10.02 1.12
C VAL A 47 -1.00 -10.80 0.26
N VAL A 48 -0.20 -10.11 -0.55
CA VAL A 48 0.78 -10.76 -1.44
C VAL A 48 1.80 -11.58 -0.66
N ALA A 49 2.25 -11.07 0.49
CA ALA A 49 3.23 -11.77 1.32
C ALA A 49 2.69 -13.05 1.94
N HIS A 50 1.41 -13.07 2.32
CA HIS A 50 0.79 -14.23 2.99
C HIS A 50 0.15 -15.22 2.01
N GLU A 51 -0.43 -14.74 0.91
CA GLU A 51 -1.22 -15.55 -0.02
C GLU A 51 -0.43 -15.99 -1.26
N PHE A 52 0.68 -15.33 -1.63
CA PHE A 52 1.50 -15.73 -2.77
C PHE A 52 2.93 -16.06 -2.36
N GLN A 53 3.80 -15.04 -2.28
CA GLN A 53 5.22 -15.19 -1.94
C GLN A 53 5.74 -13.89 -1.31
N ARG A 54 6.34 -13.98 -0.13
CA ARG A 54 6.87 -12.83 0.63
C ARG A 54 7.78 -11.90 -0.20
N PRO A 55 8.70 -12.39 -1.06
CA PRO A 55 9.52 -11.51 -1.90
C PRO A 55 8.74 -10.65 -2.91
N MET A 56 7.50 -11.01 -3.23
CA MET A 56 6.68 -10.32 -4.23
C MET A 56 5.89 -9.13 -3.67
N ALA A 57 5.84 -8.95 -2.35
CA ALA A 57 5.20 -7.79 -1.74
C ALA A 57 5.70 -6.44 -2.31
N PRO A 58 7.00 -6.12 -2.31
CA PRO A 58 7.48 -4.86 -2.91
C PRO A 58 7.24 -4.79 -4.43
N VAL A 59 7.26 -5.93 -5.13
CA VAL A 59 6.97 -5.99 -6.57
C VAL A 59 5.52 -5.60 -6.86
N ALA A 60 4.57 -6.09 -6.06
CA ALA A 60 3.17 -5.75 -6.19
C ALA A 60 2.89 -4.26 -5.90
N ALA A 61 3.54 -3.69 -4.88
CA ALA A 61 3.44 -2.26 -4.59
C ALA A 61 3.97 -1.40 -5.75
N TYR A 62 5.08 -1.82 -6.38
CA TYR A 62 5.63 -1.14 -7.56
C TYR A 62 4.68 -1.23 -8.77
N ILE A 63 4.10 -2.41 -9.04
CA ILE A 63 3.13 -2.61 -10.12
C ILE A 63 1.87 -1.75 -9.90
N LEU A 64 1.36 -1.68 -8.67
CA LEU A 64 0.24 -0.81 -8.33
C LEU A 64 0.56 0.65 -8.70
N GLY A 65 1.73 1.16 -8.30
CA GLY A 65 2.16 2.51 -8.64
C GLY A 65 2.26 2.76 -10.15
N LEU A 66 2.82 1.81 -10.90
CA LEU A 66 2.85 1.88 -12.36
C LEU A 66 1.44 1.92 -12.97
N ALA A 67 0.52 1.10 -12.47
CA ALA A 67 -0.84 1.03 -12.99
C ALA A 67 -1.64 2.31 -12.69
N VAL A 68 -1.50 2.89 -11.50
CA VAL A 68 -2.10 4.18 -11.14
C VAL A 68 -1.62 5.27 -12.10
N GLY A 69 -0.30 5.37 -12.29
CA GLY A 69 0.30 6.37 -13.19
C GLY A 69 -0.05 6.18 -14.67
N ALA A 70 -0.22 4.94 -15.12
CA ALA A 70 -0.52 4.63 -16.53
C ALA A 70 -2.01 4.79 -16.88
N HIS A 71 -2.92 4.51 -15.95
CA HIS A 71 -4.35 4.38 -16.24
C HIS A 71 -5.24 5.43 -15.56
N GLY A 72 -4.72 6.18 -14.57
CA GLY A 72 -5.51 7.15 -13.81
C GLY A 72 -6.71 6.53 -13.08
N ARG A 73 -6.67 5.21 -12.84
CA ARG A 73 -7.72 4.47 -12.15
C ARG A 73 -7.56 4.58 -10.63
N PRO A 74 -8.65 4.47 -9.85
CA PRO A 74 -8.59 4.40 -8.40
C PRO A 74 -7.65 3.28 -7.92
N ALA A 75 -6.84 3.57 -6.90
CA ALA A 75 -5.82 2.64 -6.41
C ALA A 75 -6.43 1.40 -5.74
N ASP A 76 -7.61 1.53 -5.13
CA ASP A 76 -8.38 0.44 -4.52
C ASP A 76 -8.86 -0.57 -5.57
N GLU A 77 -9.43 -0.10 -6.68
CA GLU A 77 -9.81 -0.98 -7.79
C GLU A 77 -8.62 -1.75 -8.38
N LEU A 78 -7.47 -1.07 -8.54
CA LEU A 78 -6.25 -1.69 -9.06
C LEU A 78 -5.65 -2.68 -8.06
N ARG A 79 -5.71 -2.35 -6.77
CA ARG A 79 -5.31 -3.25 -5.68
C ARG A 79 -6.16 -4.51 -5.65
N ASP A 80 -7.48 -4.39 -5.82
CA ASP A 80 -8.39 -5.54 -5.89
C ASP A 80 -8.07 -6.43 -7.09
N ALA A 81 -7.83 -5.85 -8.27
CA ALA A 81 -7.43 -6.62 -9.45
C ALA A 81 -6.11 -7.39 -9.22
N ILE A 82 -5.12 -6.80 -8.53
CA ILE A 82 -3.88 -7.51 -8.17
C ILE A 82 -4.16 -8.65 -7.20
N VAL A 83 -5.02 -8.43 -6.21
CA VAL A 83 -5.39 -9.45 -5.20
C VAL A 83 -6.13 -10.62 -5.84
N ASP A 84 -7.00 -10.38 -6.81
CA ASP A 84 -7.69 -11.45 -7.54
C ASP A 84 -6.68 -12.34 -8.31
N VAL A 85 -5.72 -11.73 -9.01
CA VAL A 85 -4.64 -12.46 -9.71
C VAL A 85 -3.78 -13.29 -8.74
N VAL A 86 -3.49 -12.74 -7.54
CA VAL A 86 -2.77 -13.47 -6.48
C VAL A 86 -3.53 -14.72 -6.06
N ARG A 87 -4.83 -14.62 -5.82
CA ARG A 87 -5.68 -15.73 -5.36
C ARG A 87 -5.83 -16.82 -6.43
N GLU A 88 -5.99 -16.42 -7.68
CA GLU A 88 -5.99 -17.35 -8.83
C GLU A 88 -4.67 -18.11 -8.95
N SER A 89 -3.56 -17.44 -8.68
CA SER A 89 -2.21 -18.00 -8.76
C SER A 89 -1.89 -18.94 -7.61
N ALA A 90 -2.39 -18.66 -6.40
CA ALA A 90 -2.20 -19.50 -5.21
C ALA A 90 -3.01 -20.81 -5.23
N THR A 91 -4.02 -20.90 -6.11
CA THR A 91 -4.89 -22.07 -6.24
C THR A 91 -4.38 -23.07 -7.30
N ARG A 92 -3.34 -22.72 -8.06
CA ARG A 92 -2.64 -23.62 -9.00
C ARG A 92 -1.41 -24.24 -8.36
#